data_AF-A0A1F4NZN7-F1
#
_entry.id   AF-A0A1F4NZN7-F1
#
_cell.length_a   1.000
_cell.length_b   1.000
_cell.length_c   1.000
_cell.angle_alpha   90.00
_cell.angle_beta   90.00
_cell.angle_gamma   90.00
#
_symmetry.space_group_name_H-M   'P 1'
#
loop_
_entity.id
_entity.type
_entity.pdbx_description
1 polymer ?
#
loop_
_entity_poly.entity_id
_entity_poly.type
_entity_poly.pdbx_seq_one_letter_code
_entity_poly.pdbx_strand_id
1 'polypeptide(L)'
;MNTRTVRAGENHQMFNVDPHRLAVAYRQAILNEFELDRYWQLRDAELGALQVVVPRVHKLKKYLKLPKAVLPALFGISVRSWWLLIFGPLMAFKAIVLCHNILRRRAKTADILSAQGAGLIFAGTSIINRSLGRLPKLVKLPLHCLATSPVIAKSLQQAGYSVWLPEDILNLRDVWGILLLSWQIGRRAARSRQNNVGLPLQTYTCLEWVTVAVALSRLGPRTVWMTNLYDRWAVLVDFFCRGYEAMPLRDSSRLGRKCTVLQHGIEYADFPPLYKMRRIDSIWSFHKPSALIYLDLSVHSSEKVTIHDFGSKICLQKGEELPGRYRVLLILHPMISERMHSLVQKIWQDSRFHIFAKPHPLYDQSDFARYSSQSYALIGCPDFFPEVEAVVSYRSALATEYEAVGALILYVEDESDEKIIQKLITYAQ
;
A
#
# COMPACT_ATOMS: atom_id res chain seq x y z
N MET A 1 11.09 -14.78 55.43
CA MET A 1 12.27 -14.95 54.56
C MET A 1 12.31 -16.39 54.09
N ASN A 2 12.04 -16.65 52.81
CA ASN A 2 12.25 -17.94 52.18
C ASN A 2 12.72 -17.67 50.74
N THR A 3 14.03 -17.60 50.57
CA THR A 3 14.74 -17.40 49.31
C THR A 3 14.70 -18.71 48.50
N ARG A 4 13.67 -18.87 47.67
CA ARG A 4 13.72 -19.86 46.59
C ARG A 4 14.49 -19.27 45.42
N THR A 5 15.74 -19.70 45.33
CA THR A 5 16.60 -19.62 44.15
C THR A 5 15.85 -20.17 42.93
N VAL A 6 15.42 -19.27 42.05
CA VAL A 6 14.92 -19.61 40.73
C VAL A 6 16.12 -20.11 39.92
N ARG A 7 16.20 -21.42 39.73
CA ARG A 7 17.19 -22.05 38.84
C ARG A 7 17.02 -21.47 37.44
N ALA A 8 18.11 -20.96 36.90
CA ALA A 8 18.28 -20.54 35.53
C ALA A 8 17.99 -21.71 34.57
N GLY A 9 16.75 -21.76 34.11
CA GLY A 9 16.30 -22.56 32.97
C GLY A 9 15.77 -21.63 31.89
N GLU A 10 16.54 -20.59 31.53
CA GLU A 10 16.24 -19.72 30.39
C GLU A 10 16.56 -20.46 29.10
N ASN A 11 15.62 -21.28 28.63
CA ASN A 11 15.62 -21.73 27.25
C ASN A 11 15.66 -20.49 26.33
N HIS A 12 16.74 -20.39 25.58
CA HIS A 12 17.11 -19.32 24.65
C HIS A 12 16.11 -19.17 23.49
N GLN A 13 14.92 -18.62 23.72
CA GLN A 13 14.14 -18.04 22.63
C GLN A 13 14.60 -16.59 22.41
N MET A 14 15.47 -16.42 21.41
CA MET A 14 16.03 -15.13 21.03
C MET A 14 14.94 -14.15 20.51
N PHE A 15 13.74 -14.65 20.16
CA PHE A 15 12.52 -13.87 19.93
C PHE A 15 11.27 -14.63 20.34
N ASN A 16 10.20 -13.89 20.67
CA ASN A 16 8.84 -14.40 20.82
C ASN A 16 8.13 -14.68 19.48
N VAL A 17 8.82 -15.05 18.40
CA VAL A 17 8.20 -15.23 17.08
C VAL A 17 8.30 -16.70 16.63
N ASP A 18 7.18 -17.35 16.30
CA ASP A 18 7.16 -18.72 15.79
C ASP A 18 7.72 -18.74 14.35
N PRO A 19 8.91 -19.36 14.11
CA PRO A 19 9.54 -19.38 12.80
C PRO A 19 8.70 -20.09 11.73
N HIS A 20 7.86 -21.05 12.12
CA HIS A 20 6.99 -21.77 11.18
C HIS A 20 5.83 -20.89 10.74
N ARG A 21 5.10 -20.28 11.68
CA ARG A 21 4.00 -19.35 11.35
C ARG A 21 4.49 -18.15 10.56
N LEU A 22 5.65 -17.61 10.93
CA LEU A 22 6.29 -16.49 10.23
C LEU A 22 6.65 -16.87 8.77
N ALA A 23 7.14 -18.10 8.54
CA ALA A 23 7.41 -18.60 7.19
C ALA A 23 6.13 -18.75 6.34
N VAL A 24 5.04 -19.22 6.95
CA VAL A 24 3.73 -19.35 6.27
C VAL A 24 3.21 -17.97 5.87
N ALA A 25 3.26 -17.00 6.79
CA ALA A 25 2.88 -15.61 6.54
C ALA A 25 3.69 -14.98 5.39
N TYR A 26 5.01 -15.12 5.43
CA TYR A 26 5.88 -14.62 4.37
C TYR A 26 5.57 -15.26 3.00
N ARG A 27 5.38 -16.59 2.96
CA ARG A 27 5.01 -17.27 1.71
C ARG A 27 3.69 -16.72 1.16
N GLN A 28 2.70 -16.53 2.02
CA GLN A 28 1.40 -16.02 1.61
C GLN A 28 1.47 -14.58 1.11
N ALA A 29 2.27 -13.73 1.76
CA ALA A 29 2.55 -12.37 1.33
C ALA A 29 3.12 -12.33 -0.09
N ILE A 30 4.14 -13.14 -0.39
CA ILE A 30 4.76 -13.18 -1.71
C ILE A 30 3.80 -13.72 -2.78
N LEU A 31 2.97 -14.71 -2.46
CA LEU A 31 1.96 -15.22 -3.40
C LEU A 31 0.91 -14.15 -3.73
N ASN A 32 0.49 -13.38 -2.73
CA ASN A 32 -0.47 -12.30 -2.93
C ASN A 32 0.11 -11.20 -3.84
N GLU A 33 1.39 -10.84 -3.64
CA GLU A 33 2.09 -9.93 -4.53
C GLU A 33 2.15 -10.46 -5.97
N PHE A 34 2.43 -11.75 -6.20
CA PHE A 34 2.44 -12.30 -7.56
C PHE A 34 1.09 -12.20 -8.26
N GLU A 35 -0.01 -12.42 -7.55
CA GLU A 35 -1.33 -12.29 -8.15
C GLU A 35 -1.71 -10.84 -8.43
N LEU A 36 -1.36 -9.92 -7.54
CA LEU A 36 -1.52 -8.49 -7.79
C LEU A 36 -0.79 -8.09 -9.08
N ASP A 37 0.41 -8.63 -9.29
CA ASP A 37 1.22 -8.33 -10.47
C ASP A 37 0.63 -8.89 -11.74
N ARG A 38 0.12 -10.13 -11.66
CA ARG A 38 -0.55 -10.79 -12.76
C ARG A 38 -1.82 -10.01 -13.14
N TYR A 39 -2.58 -9.57 -12.15
CA TYR A 39 -3.77 -8.77 -12.36
C TYR A 39 -3.45 -7.45 -13.07
N TRP A 40 -2.46 -6.69 -12.59
CA TRP A 40 -2.08 -5.44 -13.25
C TRP A 40 -1.52 -5.64 -14.66
N GLN A 41 -0.75 -6.71 -14.89
CA GLN A 41 -0.27 -7.06 -16.24
C GLN A 41 -1.40 -7.40 -17.21
N LEU A 42 -2.47 -8.04 -16.74
CA LEU A 42 -3.62 -8.40 -17.57
C LEU A 42 -4.50 -7.19 -17.89
N ARG A 43 -4.63 -6.25 -16.94
CA ARG A 43 -5.43 -5.04 -17.15
C ARG A 43 -4.73 -4.01 -18.03
N ASP A 44 -3.41 -3.83 -17.89
CA ASP A 44 -2.67 -2.86 -18.68
C ASP A 44 -1.15 -3.13 -18.61
N ALA A 45 -0.55 -3.45 -19.76
CA ALA A 45 0.87 -3.76 -19.88
C ALA A 45 1.78 -2.57 -19.54
N GLU A 46 1.29 -1.33 -19.67
CA GLU A 46 2.03 -0.10 -19.37
C GLU A 46 1.98 0.23 -17.87
N LEU A 47 0.82 0.11 -17.22
CA LEU A 47 0.72 0.24 -15.76
C LEU A 47 1.47 -0.86 -14.99
N GLY A 48 1.42 -2.10 -15.50
CA GLY A 48 2.23 -3.19 -14.97
C GLY A 48 3.74 -2.87 -15.02
N ALA A 49 4.16 -2.01 -15.96
CA ALA A 49 5.51 -1.49 -16.02
C ALA A 49 5.79 -0.40 -14.97
N LEU A 50 4.82 0.48 -14.68
CA LEU A 50 4.98 1.70 -13.86
C LEU A 50 4.76 1.55 -12.34
N GLN A 51 3.83 0.72 -11.86
CA GLN A 51 3.45 0.68 -10.42
C GLN A 51 4.40 -0.11 -9.48
N VAL A 52 5.59 -0.52 -9.95
CA VAL A 52 6.39 -1.52 -9.25
C VAL A 52 7.77 -0.98 -8.89
N VAL A 53 7.86 -0.33 -7.73
CA VAL A 53 9.12 0.15 -7.13
C VAL A 53 9.81 -0.94 -6.29
N VAL A 54 9.68 -2.20 -6.71
CA VAL A 54 10.38 -3.34 -6.11
C VAL A 54 11.01 -4.11 -7.26
N PRO A 55 12.32 -4.43 -7.23
CA PRO A 55 12.97 -5.12 -8.35
C PRO A 55 12.45 -6.56 -8.43
N ARG A 56 11.34 -6.75 -9.14
CA ARG A 56 10.74 -8.07 -9.32
C ARG A 56 11.54 -8.79 -10.37
N VAL A 57 12.15 -9.92 -10.02
CA VAL A 57 12.94 -10.74 -10.96
C VAL A 57 12.11 -11.20 -12.16
N HIS A 58 10.78 -11.19 -12.08
CA HIS A 58 9.92 -11.39 -13.25
C HIS A 58 10.12 -10.30 -14.33
N LYS A 59 10.49 -9.07 -13.96
CA LYS A 59 10.78 -7.96 -14.91
C LYS A 59 12.17 -8.06 -15.52
N LEU A 60 13.14 -8.73 -14.86
CA LEU A 60 14.40 -9.11 -15.49
C LEU A 60 14.15 -9.92 -16.79
N LYS A 61 13.04 -10.65 -16.88
CA LYS A 61 12.59 -11.31 -18.12
C LYS A 61 12.33 -10.34 -19.28
N LYS A 62 11.80 -9.15 -19.01
CA LYS A 62 11.54 -8.09 -20.01
C LYS A 62 12.84 -7.42 -20.45
N TYR A 63 13.78 -7.22 -19.53
CA TYR A 63 15.09 -6.60 -19.81
C TYR A 63 16.09 -7.55 -20.46
N LEU A 64 16.08 -8.84 -20.10
CA LEU A 64 17.04 -9.81 -20.60
C LEU A 64 16.64 -10.45 -21.94
N LYS A 65 15.45 -10.16 -22.48
CA LYS A 65 14.90 -10.73 -23.73
C LYS A 65 15.06 -12.27 -23.84
N LEU A 66 15.07 -12.98 -22.72
CA LEU A 66 15.36 -14.42 -22.70
C LEU A 66 14.15 -15.24 -23.17
N PRO A 67 14.36 -16.29 -24.00
CA PRO A 67 13.27 -17.17 -24.44
C PRO A 67 12.52 -17.79 -23.25
N LYS A 68 11.19 -17.95 -23.37
CA LYS A 68 10.33 -18.49 -22.29
C LYS A 68 10.82 -19.85 -21.74
N ALA A 69 11.45 -20.66 -22.59
CA ALA A 69 11.99 -21.98 -22.24
C ALA A 69 13.32 -21.94 -21.44
N VAL A 70 14.07 -20.84 -21.54
CA VAL A 70 15.43 -20.74 -20.96
C VAL A 70 15.38 -20.37 -19.48
N LEU A 71 14.40 -19.59 -19.02
CA LEU A 71 14.30 -19.24 -17.59
C LEU A 71 14.07 -20.46 -16.68
N PRO A 72 13.09 -21.34 -16.93
CA PRO A 72 12.89 -22.51 -16.08
C PRO A 72 14.11 -23.44 -16.06
N ALA A 73 14.88 -23.52 -17.15
CA ALA A 73 16.13 -24.28 -17.21
C ALA A 73 17.29 -23.58 -16.48
N LEU A 74 17.45 -22.26 -16.67
CA LEU A 74 18.44 -21.42 -15.98
C LEU A 74 18.15 -21.20 -14.50
N PHE A 75 16.95 -21.51 -14.01
CA PHE A 75 16.52 -21.33 -12.62
C PHE A 75 16.06 -22.64 -11.95
N GLY A 76 15.75 -23.72 -12.67
CA GLY A 76 15.18 -24.96 -12.08
C GLY A 76 16.16 -25.80 -11.26
N ILE A 77 17.40 -25.94 -11.72
CA ILE A 77 18.48 -26.67 -11.01
C ILE A 77 19.41 -25.68 -10.27
N SER A 78 19.52 -24.48 -10.79
CA SER A 78 20.46 -23.45 -10.32
C SER A 78 19.88 -22.55 -9.21
N VAL A 79 18.56 -22.39 -9.03
CA VAL A 79 18.01 -21.41 -8.06
C VAL A 79 18.50 -21.67 -6.65
N ARG A 80 18.71 -22.93 -6.27
CA ARG A 80 19.29 -23.27 -4.97
C ARG A 80 20.74 -22.79 -4.86
N SER A 81 21.52 -22.95 -5.93
CA SER A 81 22.90 -22.47 -6.02
C SER A 81 22.97 -20.94 -6.07
N TRP A 82 22.12 -20.28 -6.87
CA TRP A 82 21.94 -18.83 -6.88
C TRP A 82 21.48 -18.29 -5.52
N TRP A 83 20.66 -19.03 -4.80
CA TRP A 83 20.23 -18.64 -3.46
C TRP A 83 21.40 -18.61 -2.47
N LEU A 84 22.26 -19.64 -2.50
CA LEU A 84 23.46 -19.68 -1.68
C LEU A 84 24.53 -18.65 -2.12
N LEU A 85 24.67 -18.40 -3.42
CA LEU A 85 25.72 -17.54 -3.97
C LEU A 85 25.34 -16.06 -4.02
N ILE A 86 24.05 -15.72 -4.08
CA ILE A 86 23.59 -14.33 -4.23
C ILE A 86 22.67 -13.92 -3.09
N PHE A 87 21.54 -14.62 -2.90
CA PHE A 87 20.54 -14.17 -1.94
C PHE A 87 21.01 -14.28 -0.48
N GLY A 88 21.77 -15.33 -0.14
CA GLY A 88 22.40 -15.49 1.17
C GLY A 88 23.38 -14.35 1.51
N PRO A 89 24.42 -14.11 0.68
CA PRO A 89 25.33 -12.99 0.85
C PRO A 89 24.63 -11.62 0.87
N LEU A 90 23.61 -11.42 0.04
CA LEU A 90 22.81 -10.19 0.05
C LEU A 90 22.06 -10.00 1.38
N MET A 91 21.50 -11.06 1.96
CA MET A 91 20.90 -10.99 3.31
C MET A 91 21.94 -10.65 4.38
N ALA A 92 23.13 -11.24 4.32
CA ALA A 92 24.22 -10.91 5.23
C ALA A 92 24.66 -9.45 5.10
N PHE A 93 24.83 -8.95 3.87
CA PHE A 93 25.13 -7.54 3.62
C PHE A 93 24.05 -6.62 4.18
N LYS A 94 22.77 -6.91 3.92
CA LYS A 94 21.66 -6.13 4.48
C LYS A 94 21.63 -6.18 6.02
N ALA A 95 22.01 -7.30 6.64
CA ALA A 95 22.13 -7.40 8.10
C ALA A 95 23.29 -6.54 8.64
N ILE A 96 24.42 -6.45 7.93
CA ILE A 96 25.52 -5.52 8.26
C ILE A 96 25.04 -4.07 8.20
N VAL A 97 24.32 -3.70 7.14
CA VAL A 97 23.70 -2.36 7.00
C VAL A 97 22.74 -2.08 8.15
N LEU A 98 21.91 -3.07 8.56
CA LEU A 98 21.01 -2.95 9.69
C LEU A 98 21.78 -2.73 11.02
N CYS A 99 22.83 -3.50 11.29
CA CYS A 99 23.71 -3.29 12.44
C CYS A 99 24.28 -1.87 12.47
N HIS A 100 24.82 -1.40 11.34
CA HIS A 100 25.36 -0.05 11.20
C HIS A 100 24.32 1.04 11.49
N ASN A 101 23.09 0.86 10.98
CA ASN A 101 22.00 1.80 11.22
C ASN A 101 21.56 1.83 12.70
N ILE A 102 21.44 0.66 13.34
CA ILE A 102 21.13 0.55 14.78
C ILE A 102 22.19 1.27 15.62
N LEU A 103 23.48 1.08 15.29
CA LEU A 103 24.58 1.74 15.99
C LEU A 103 24.52 3.26 15.85
N ARG A 104 24.22 3.78 14.66
CA ARG A 104 24.10 5.22 14.41
C ARG A 104 22.88 5.87 15.08
N ARG A 105 21.80 5.13 15.29
CA ARG A 105 20.49 5.66 15.72
C ARG A 105 20.17 5.50 17.21
N ARG A 106 21.10 4.96 18.01
CA ARG A 106 20.95 4.68 19.45
C ARG A 106 20.56 5.87 20.36
N ALA A 107 20.31 7.07 19.81
CA ALA A 107 19.99 8.29 20.54
C ALA A 107 18.49 8.53 20.85
N LYS A 108 17.55 7.60 20.57
CA LYS A 108 16.09 7.83 20.73
C LYS A 108 15.34 6.77 21.56
N THR A 109 15.95 6.23 22.62
CA THR A 109 15.39 5.09 23.38
C THR A 109 14.24 5.46 24.32
N ALA A 110 14.16 6.70 24.81
CA ALA A 110 13.16 7.10 25.82
C ALA A 110 11.72 7.14 25.26
N ASP A 111 11.51 7.69 24.07
CA ASP A 111 10.17 7.84 23.46
C ASP A 111 9.58 6.51 22.96
N ILE A 112 10.44 5.52 22.66
CA ILE A 112 9.99 4.19 22.21
C ILE A 112 9.51 3.38 23.41
N LEU A 113 10.18 3.50 24.55
CA LEU A 113 9.79 2.81 25.79
C LEU A 113 8.46 3.34 26.34
N SER A 114 8.20 4.65 26.26
CA SER A 114 6.92 5.24 26.67
C SER A 114 5.76 4.81 25.77
N ALA A 115 6.05 4.39 24.54
CA ALA A 115 5.05 3.94 23.58
C ALA A 115 4.95 2.42 23.41
N GLN A 116 5.75 1.63 24.13
CA GLN A 116 5.55 0.17 24.20
C GLN A 116 4.18 -0.13 24.82
N GLY A 117 3.36 -0.89 24.08
CA GLY A 117 1.97 -1.12 24.47
C GLY A 117 1.04 0.08 24.27
N ALA A 118 1.52 1.22 23.76
CA ALA A 118 0.66 2.31 23.31
C ALA A 118 -0.28 1.81 22.22
N GLY A 119 -1.49 2.39 22.22
CA GLY A 119 -2.65 1.79 21.59
C GLY A 119 -2.65 1.78 20.07
N LEU A 120 -1.66 2.35 19.38
CA LEU A 120 -1.83 2.73 17.97
C LEU A 120 -0.49 2.76 17.22
N ILE A 121 -0.26 1.78 16.35
CA ILE A 121 0.88 1.80 15.42
C ILE A 121 0.39 1.74 13.99
N PHE A 122 0.78 2.73 13.19
CA PHE A 122 0.49 2.75 11.76
C PHE A 122 1.64 2.10 10.99
N ALA A 123 1.38 0.96 10.36
CA ALA A 123 2.32 0.29 9.45
C ALA A 123 1.90 0.64 8.01
N GLY A 124 2.47 1.71 7.45
CA GLY A 124 2.02 2.25 6.17
C GLY A 124 3.08 2.19 5.08
N THR A 125 2.60 1.96 3.87
CA THR A 125 3.29 2.16 2.59
C THR A 125 3.30 3.64 2.18
N SER A 126 3.86 3.95 1.02
CA SER A 126 4.07 5.31 0.50
C SER A 126 2.82 6.21 0.39
N ILE A 127 1.60 5.67 0.48
CA ILE A 127 0.34 6.41 0.28
C ILE A 127 -0.27 6.91 1.60
N ILE A 128 0.37 6.57 2.74
CA ILE A 128 -0.10 6.92 4.08
C ILE A 128 -0.34 8.42 4.28
N ASN A 129 0.53 9.30 3.78
CA ASN A 129 0.42 10.74 4.02
C ASN A 129 -0.89 11.32 3.44
N ARG A 130 -1.23 10.95 2.20
CA ARG A 130 -2.49 11.37 1.56
C ARG A 130 -3.71 10.80 2.28
N SER A 131 -3.62 9.58 2.76
CA SER A 131 -4.71 8.88 3.46
C SER A 131 -5.02 9.52 4.81
N LEU A 132 -3.97 9.88 5.56
CA LEU A 132 -4.10 10.54 6.85
C LEU A 132 -4.57 12.00 6.73
N GLY A 133 -4.15 12.72 5.68
CA GLY A 133 -4.64 14.07 5.37
C GLY A 133 -6.17 14.13 5.15
N ARG A 134 -6.78 13.02 4.71
CA ARG A 134 -8.23 12.89 4.53
C ARG A 134 -9.02 12.67 5.83
N LEU A 135 -8.34 12.54 6.98
CA LEU A 135 -8.97 12.27 8.28
C LEU A 135 -8.64 13.33 9.32
N PRO A 136 -9.26 14.52 9.26
CA PRO A 136 -9.06 15.58 10.26
C PRO A 136 -9.31 15.12 11.70
N LYS A 137 -10.17 14.09 11.89
CA LYS A 137 -10.47 13.50 13.20
C LYS A 137 -9.36 12.58 13.73
N LEU A 138 -8.56 11.94 12.86
CA LEU A 138 -7.45 11.07 13.27
C LEU A 138 -6.13 11.82 13.46
N VAL A 139 -6.00 13.03 12.92
CA VAL A 139 -4.87 13.96 13.21
C VAL A 139 -4.74 14.24 14.72
N LYS A 140 -5.82 14.07 15.49
CA LYS A 140 -5.83 14.21 16.96
C LYS A 140 -5.45 12.94 17.72
N LEU A 141 -5.33 11.78 17.06
CA LEU A 141 -4.86 10.57 17.74
C LEU A 141 -3.33 10.65 17.89
N PRO A 142 -2.78 10.29 19.05
CA PRO A 142 -1.34 10.13 19.22
C PRO A 142 -0.87 8.87 18.47
N LEU A 143 -0.79 9.00 17.15
CA LEU A 143 -0.35 7.95 16.24
C LEU A 143 1.17 7.89 16.26
N HIS A 144 1.72 6.75 16.66
CA HIS A 144 3.10 6.41 16.39
C HIS A 144 3.18 5.59 15.11
N CYS A 145 4.05 5.98 14.18
CA CYS A 145 4.15 5.34 12.89
C CYS A 145 5.39 4.43 12.84
N LEU A 146 5.21 3.18 12.44
CA LEU A 146 6.32 2.30 12.06
C LEU A 146 6.48 2.36 10.55
N ALA A 147 7.46 3.13 10.08
CA ALA A 147 7.75 3.24 8.66
C ALA A 147 8.62 2.06 8.20
N THR A 148 8.31 1.51 7.02
CA THR A 148 9.06 0.38 6.44
C THR A 148 10.28 0.83 5.62
N SER A 149 10.40 2.13 5.33
CA SER A 149 11.56 2.71 4.65
C SER A 149 11.83 4.16 5.08
N PRO A 150 13.07 4.66 4.93
CA PRO A 150 13.41 6.05 5.23
C PRO A 150 12.61 7.08 4.42
N VAL A 151 12.23 6.73 3.18
CA VAL A 151 11.43 7.61 2.31
C VAL A 151 10.03 7.82 2.90
N ILE A 152 9.39 6.73 3.32
CA ILE A 152 8.10 6.78 4.00
C ILE A 152 8.23 7.53 5.33
N ALA A 153 9.31 7.28 6.07
CA ALA A 153 9.55 7.93 7.34
C ALA A 153 9.65 9.46 7.20
N LYS A 154 10.40 9.93 6.20
CA LYS A 154 10.53 11.36 5.89
C LYS A 154 9.18 11.99 5.54
N SER A 155 8.38 11.33 4.70
CA SER A 155 7.05 11.84 4.32
C SER A 155 6.12 11.97 5.53
N LEU A 156 6.17 11.03 6.47
CA LEU A 156 5.33 11.06 7.67
C LEU A 156 5.81 12.08 8.71
N GLN A 157 7.12 12.23 8.86
CA GLN A 157 7.70 13.27 9.72
C GLN A 157 7.34 14.68 9.20
N GLN A 158 7.37 14.88 7.88
CA GLN A 158 6.94 16.14 7.25
C GLN A 158 5.45 16.43 7.50
N ALA A 159 4.64 15.40 7.68
CA ALA A 159 3.23 15.51 8.04
C ALA A 159 2.98 15.64 9.56
N GLY A 160 4.03 15.78 10.37
CA GLY A 160 3.94 16.03 11.82
C GLY A 160 3.77 14.80 12.70
N TYR A 161 3.91 13.58 12.15
CA TYR A 161 3.76 12.35 12.93
C TYR A 161 5.05 11.95 13.66
N SER A 162 4.90 11.26 14.80
CA SER A 162 6.00 10.55 15.45
C SER A 162 6.29 9.28 14.67
N VAL A 163 7.50 9.15 14.13
CA VAL A 163 7.86 8.04 13.23
C VAL A 163 9.11 7.34 13.70
N TRP A 164 9.04 6.00 13.72
CA TRP A 164 10.17 5.12 13.96
C TRP A 164 10.40 4.22 12.76
N LEU A 165 11.67 3.93 12.52
CA LEU A 165 12.11 2.85 11.66
C LEU A 165 12.41 1.60 12.51
N PRO A 166 12.43 0.39 11.92
CA PRO A 166 12.76 -0.83 12.65
C PRO A 166 14.10 -0.74 13.39
N GLU A 167 15.11 -0.11 12.79
CA GLU A 167 16.42 0.09 13.41
C GLU A 167 16.42 1.02 14.64
N ASP A 168 15.36 1.82 14.84
CA ASP A 168 15.21 2.62 16.06
C ASP A 168 14.74 1.76 17.24
N ILE A 169 14.08 0.62 16.97
CA ILE A 169 13.43 -0.28 17.95
C ILE A 169 14.31 -1.50 18.29
N LEU A 170 15.06 -1.98 17.30
CA LEU A 170 15.86 -3.19 17.38
C LEU A 170 17.21 -2.93 18.08
N ASN A 171 17.74 -3.97 18.71
CA ASN A 171 19.10 -4.00 19.22
C ASN A 171 19.98 -4.94 18.38
N LEU A 172 21.30 -4.91 18.62
CA LEU A 172 22.26 -5.74 17.88
C LEU A 172 22.04 -7.26 18.07
N ARG A 173 21.51 -7.69 19.22
CA ARG A 173 21.17 -9.11 19.45
C ARG A 173 20.00 -9.53 18.55
N ASP A 174 19.07 -8.62 18.28
CA ASP A 174 17.95 -8.90 17.38
C ASP A 174 18.42 -9.15 15.93
N VAL A 175 19.52 -8.52 15.49
CA VAL A 175 19.99 -8.66 14.10
C VAL A 175 20.42 -10.09 13.78
N TRP A 176 21.14 -10.74 14.69
CA TRP A 176 21.58 -12.13 14.49
C TRP A 176 20.42 -13.08 14.27
N GLY A 177 19.41 -12.92 15.09
CA GLY A 177 18.26 -13.78 15.00
C GLY A 177 17.33 -13.43 13.82
N ILE A 178 17.23 -12.15 13.43
CA ILE A 178 16.59 -11.75 12.17
C ILE A 178 17.28 -12.44 11.00
N LEU A 179 18.61 -12.45 10.96
CA LEU A 179 19.38 -13.12 9.91
C LEU A 179 19.10 -14.62 9.89
N LEU A 180 19.14 -15.30 11.05
CA LEU A 180 18.84 -16.73 11.16
C LEU A 180 17.42 -17.08 10.70
N LEU A 181 16.41 -16.32 11.16
CA LEU A 181 15.01 -16.52 10.76
C LEU A 181 14.83 -16.30 9.25
N SER A 182 15.41 -15.23 8.71
CA SER A 182 15.34 -14.91 7.28
C SER A 182 16.00 -16.00 6.44
N TRP A 183 17.14 -16.51 6.89
CA TRP A 183 17.83 -17.62 6.24
C TRP A 183 16.97 -18.90 6.27
N GLN A 184 16.37 -19.25 7.40
CA GLN A 184 15.49 -20.42 7.51
C GLN A 184 14.26 -20.31 6.61
N ILE A 185 13.60 -19.14 6.60
CA ILE A 185 12.43 -18.87 5.75
C ILE A 185 12.83 -18.91 4.27
N GLY A 186 13.89 -18.22 3.89
CA GLY A 186 14.38 -18.19 2.51
C GLY A 186 14.79 -19.57 2.00
N ARG A 187 15.46 -20.38 2.84
CA ARG A 187 15.84 -21.76 2.49
C ARG A 187 14.61 -22.67 2.35
N ARG A 188 13.58 -22.51 3.19
CA ARG A 188 12.30 -23.22 3.03
C ARG A 188 11.60 -22.83 1.73
N ALA A 189 11.55 -21.53 1.41
CA ALA A 189 10.99 -21.02 0.17
C ALA A 189 11.73 -21.55 -1.07
N ALA A 190 13.07 -21.58 -1.04
CA ALA A 190 13.92 -22.13 -2.11
C ALA A 190 13.82 -23.66 -2.29
N ARG A 191 13.33 -24.37 -1.26
CA ARG A 191 13.10 -25.83 -1.30
C ARG A 191 11.69 -26.21 -1.71
N SER A 192 10.76 -25.26 -1.72
CA SER A 192 9.37 -25.50 -2.14
C SER A 192 9.36 -26.05 -3.58
N ARG A 193 8.81 -27.24 -3.75
CA ARG A 193 8.65 -27.91 -5.06
C ARG A 193 7.41 -27.44 -5.84
N GLN A 194 6.60 -26.56 -5.26
CA GLN A 194 5.46 -25.99 -5.96
C GLN A 194 5.97 -25.12 -7.12
N ASN A 195 5.31 -25.21 -8.28
CA ASN A 195 5.66 -24.64 -9.59
C ASN A 195 5.84 -23.10 -9.66
N ASN A 196 6.05 -22.41 -8.54
CA ASN A 196 6.23 -20.97 -8.44
C ASN A 196 7.72 -20.62 -8.47
N VAL A 197 8.33 -20.68 -9.66
CA VAL A 197 9.73 -20.30 -9.91
C VAL A 197 10.07 -18.88 -9.39
N GLY A 198 9.07 -18.02 -9.23
CA GLY A 198 9.23 -16.68 -8.66
C GLY A 198 9.50 -16.65 -7.15
N LEU A 199 8.99 -17.60 -6.36
CA LEU A 199 9.03 -17.52 -4.89
C LEU A 199 10.47 -17.47 -4.33
N PRO A 200 11.41 -18.32 -4.79
CA PRO A 200 12.81 -18.23 -4.36
C PRO A 200 13.47 -16.90 -4.74
N LEU A 201 13.10 -16.34 -5.89
CA LEU A 201 13.66 -15.10 -6.41
C LEU A 201 13.21 -13.86 -5.63
N GLN A 202 12.14 -13.96 -4.84
CA GLN A 202 11.67 -12.88 -3.96
C GLN A 202 12.28 -12.93 -2.56
N THR A 203 13.06 -13.98 -2.23
CA THR A 203 13.64 -14.16 -0.89
C THR A 203 14.63 -13.06 -0.48
N TYR A 204 15.11 -12.22 -1.42
CA TYR A 204 15.91 -11.02 -1.08
C TYR A 204 15.16 -10.00 -0.21
N THR A 205 13.82 -10.06 -0.18
CA THR A 205 12.97 -9.21 0.67
C THR A 205 12.75 -9.79 2.07
N CYS A 206 13.15 -11.05 2.31
CA CYS A 206 12.87 -11.77 3.54
C CYS A 206 13.48 -11.09 4.78
N LEU A 207 14.73 -10.62 4.68
CA LEU A 207 15.38 -9.92 5.81
C LEU A 207 14.60 -8.67 6.22
N GLU A 208 14.18 -7.86 5.26
CA GLU A 208 13.40 -6.64 5.51
C GLU A 208 12.05 -6.99 6.17
N TRP A 209 11.38 -8.01 5.65
CA TRP A 209 10.09 -8.46 6.16
C TRP A 209 10.18 -9.01 7.59
N VAL A 210 11.20 -9.83 7.89
CA VAL A 210 11.47 -10.34 9.25
C VAL A 210 11.89 -9.21 10.20
N THR A 211 12.65 -8.22 9.71
CA THR A 211 13.05 -7.04 10.51
C THR A 211 11.83 -6.28 11.01
N VAL A 212 10.85 -6.01 10.13
CA VAL A 212 9.58 -5.37 10.50
C VAL A 212 8.76 -6.25 11.45
N ALA A 213 8.71 -7.57 11.20
CA ALA A 213 7.99 -8.51 12.06
C ALA A 213 8.53 -8.51 13.51
N VAL A 214 9.85 -8.51 13.66
CA VAL A 214 10.51 -8.47 14.97
C VAL A 214 10.30 -7.11 15.63
N ALA A 215 10.44 -6.01 14.89
CA ALA A 215 10.18 -4.67 15.41
C ALA A 215 8.72 -4.51 15.92
N LEU A 216 7.74 -4.98 15.14
CA LEU A 216 6.32 -4.98 15.52
C LEU A 216 6.08 -5.83 16.77
N SER A 217 6.75 -6.98 16.89
CA SER A 217 6.65 -7.85 18.05
C SER A 217 7.27 -7.22 19.31
N ARG A 218 8.37 -6.46 19.18
CA ARG A 218 8.99 -5.71 20.28
C ARG A 218 8.14 -4.54 20.74
N LEU A 219 7.48 -3.85 19.81
CA LEU A 219 6.56 -2.75 20.12
C LEU A 219 5.28 -3.27 20.83
N GLY A 220 4.79 -4.44 20.41
CA GLY A 220 3.62 -5.09 20.98
C GLY A 220 2.34 -4.24 20.99
N PRO A 221 1.98 -3.52 19.90
CA PRO A 221 0.82 -2.62 19.89
C PRO A 221 -0.49 -3.35 20.15
N ARG A 222 -1.44 -2.66 20.81
CA ARG A 222 -2.81 -3.14 21.00
C ARG A 222 -3.69 -2.93 19.77
N THR A 223 -3.48 -1.85 19.02
CA THR A 223 -4.17 -1.63 17.73
C THR A 223 -3.14 -1.32 16.65
N VAL A 224 -3.32 -1.93 15.48
CA VAL A 224 -2.52 -1.66 14.29
C VAL A 224 -3.41 -1.05 13.22
N TRP A 225 -2.93 0.03 12.60
CA TRP A 225 -3.57 0.69 11.46
C TRP A 225 -2.77 0.41 10.19
N MET A 226 -3.48 0.12 9.09
CA MET A 226 -2.89 -0.10 7.77
C MET A 226 -3.68 0.63 6.69
N THR A 227 -3.03 1.02 5.59
CA THR A 227 -3.70 1.62 4.41
C THR A 227 -4.09 0.62 3.33
N ASN A 228 -3.50 -0.58 3.35
CA ASN A 228 -3.61 -1.58 2.29
C ASN A 228 -4.07 -2.92 2.86
N LEU A 229 -4.77 -3.73 2.05
CA LEU A 229 -5.19 -5.09 2.43
C LEU A 229 -4.49 -6.22 1.66
N TYR A 230 -3.76 -5.91 0.59
CA TYR A 230 -3.22 -6.93 -0.30
C TYR A 230 -1.69 -6.99 -0.34
N ASP A 231 -0.99 -6.00 0.21
CA ASP A 231 0.47 -6.00 0.20
C ASP A 231 1.09 -6.92 1.27
N ARG A 232 2.40 -7.15 1.17
CA ARG A 232 3.14 -8.00 2.11
C ARG A 232 3.09 -7.54 3.57
N TRP A 233 2.89 -6.25 3.81
CA TRP A 233 2.82 -5.67 5.15
C TRP A 233 1.46 -5.91 5.77
N ALA A 234 0.40 -5.80 4.98
CA ALA A 234 -0.95 -6.13 5.38
C ALA A 234 -1.03 -7.60 5.85
N VAL A 235 -0.45 -8.54 5.08
CA VAL A 235 -0.37 -9.95 5.47
C VAL A 235 0.43 -10.14 6.77
N LEU A 236 1.55 -9.42 6.94
CA LEU A 236 2.33 -9.47 8.18
C LEU A 236 1.50 -9.04 9.40
N VAL A 237 0.78 -7.93 9.27
CA VAL A 237 -0.05 -7.39 10.36
C VAL A 237 -1.22 -8.31 10.69
N ASP A 238 -1.90 -8.88 9.70
CA ASP A 238 -2.97 -9.85 9.93
C ASP A 238 -2.46 -11.04 10.75
N PHE A 239 -1.32 -11.62 10.36
CA PHE A 239 -0.69 -12.70 11.12
C PHE A 239 -0.23 -12.25 12.52
N PHE A 240 0.26 -11.02 12.68
CA PHE A 240 0.64 -10.45 13.98
C PHE A 240 -0.56 -10.34 14.92
N CYS A 241 -1.68 -9.82 14.42
CA CYS A 241 -2.90 -9.68 15.20
C CYS A 241 -3.55 -11.03 15.53
N ARG A 242 -3.32 -12.06 14.71
CA ARG A 242 -3.72 -13.46 14.99
C ARG A 242 -2.81 -14.19 16.00
N GLY A 243 -1.65 -13.63 16.32
CA GLY A 243 -0.70 -14.20 17.26
C GLY A 243 0.18 -15.29 16.66
N TYR A 244 1.15 -14.92 15.83
CA TYR A 244 2.25 -15.82 15.43
C TYR A 244 3.34 -16.00 16.50
N GLU A 245 3.15 -15.47 17.70
CA GLU A 245 4.18 -15.51 18.74
C GLU A 245 4.32 -16.91 19.37
N ALA A 246 5.55 -17.35 19.64
CA ALA A 246 5.89 -18.74 20.00
C ALA A 246 5.54 -19.17 21.44
N MET A 247 4.93 -18.31 22.25
CA MET A 247 4.52 -18.63 23.62
C MET A 247 3.01 -18.45 23.83
N PRO A 248 2.34 -19.37 24.54
CA PRO A 248 1.14 -19.03 25.26
C PRO A 248 1.59 -18.16 26.45
N LEU A 249 1.76 -16.86 26.22
CA LEU A 249 1.86 -15.92 27.35
C LEU A 249 0.56 -16.08 28.12
N ARG A 250 0.68 -16.54 29.37
CA ARG A 250 -0.37 -16.95 30.33
C ARG A 250 -1.45 -15.90 30.64
N ASP A 251 -1.43 -14.77 29.94
CA ASP A 251 -2.32 -13.66 30.19
C ASP A 251 -3.31 -13.53 29.03
N SER A 252 -4.56 -13.84 29.32
CA SER A 252 -5.74 -13.75 28.45
C SER A 252 -6.00 -12.33 27.92
N SER A 253 -5.19 -11.35 28.31
CA SER A 253 -5.25 -9.95 27.86
C SER A 253 -4.84 -9.73 26.38
N ARG A 254 -4.22 -10.72 25.71
CA ARG A 254 -3.81 -10.62 24.29
C ARG A 254 -4.82 -11.15 23.26
N LEU A 255 -5.99 -11.60 23.69
CA LEU A 255 -7.17 -11.85 22.84
C LEU A 255 -7.80 -10.57 22.24
N GLY A 256 -7.20 -9.39 22.44
CA GLY A 256 -7.79 -8.08 22.12
C GLY A 256 -7.00 -7.21 21.13
N ARG A 257 -6.04 -7.75 20.35
CA ARG A 257 -5.36 -6.94 19.33
C ARG A 257 -6.34 -6.54 18.22
N LYS A 258 -6.46 -5.25 17.98
CA LYS A 258 -7.36 -4.69 16.95
C LYS A 258 -6.57 -4.38 15.67
N CYS A 259 -7.14 -4.72 14.53
CA CYS A 259 -6.64 -4.37 13.22
C CYS A 259 -7.63 -3.44 12.53
N THR A 260 -7.17 -2.23 12.21
CA THR A 260 -7.99 -1.21 11.56
C THR A 260 -7.40 -0.88 10.19
N VAL A 261 -8.27 -0.81 9.20
CA VAL A 261 -7.89 -0.53 7.82
C VAL A 261 -8.39 0.86 7.47
N LEU A 262 -7.52 1.68 6.93
CA LEU A 262 -7.87 2.97 6.36
C LEU A 262 -7.88 2.87 4.84
N GLN A 263 -9.07 2.89 4.24
CA GLN A 263 -9.21 2.91 2.80
C GLN A 263 -8.78 4.25 2.22
N HIS A 264 -7.88 4.20 1.24
CA HIS A 264 -7.31 5.39 0.61
C HIS A 264 -7.68 5.58 -0.87
N GLY A 265 -8.39 4.61 -1.46
CA GLY A 265 -8.80 4.63 -2.86
C GLY A 265 -10.10 3.85 -3.10
N ILE A 266 -10.61 3.94 -4.32
CA ILE A 266 -11.73 3.13 -4.80
C ILE A 266 -11.20 1.78 -5.24
N GLU A 267 -11.90 0.73 -4.84
CA GLU A 267 -11.53 -0.65 -5.12
C GLU A 267 -12.48 -1.22 -6.17
N TYR A 268 -11.91 -1.98 -7.10
CA TYR A 268 -12.65 -2.61 -8.19
C TYR A 268 -13.05 -4.03 -7.78
N ALA A 269 -14.23 -4.47 -8.21
CA ALA A 269 -14.85 -5.74 -7.81
C ALA A 269 -14.15 -7.00 -8.37
N ASP A 270 -13.09 -6.86 -9.16
CA ASP A 270 -12.55 -7.92 -10.01
C ASP A 270 -11.17 -8.44 -9.61
N PHE A 271 -10.61 -7.96 -8.48
CA PHE A 271 -9.37 -8.54 -7.92
C PHE A 271 -9.61 -9.23 -6.57
N PRO A 272 -9.85 -10.55 -6.55
CA PRO A 272 -9.80 -11.32 -5.32
C PRO A 272 -8.34 -11.69 -4.97
N PRO A 273 -7.74 -11.15 -3.90
CA PRO A 273 -6.42 -11.60 -3.45
C PRO A 273 -6.45 -13.09 -3.06
N LEU A 274 -5.36 -13.82 -3.28
CA LEU A 274 -5.24 -15.22 -2.82
C LEU A 274 -5.33 -15.33 -1.31
N TYR A 275 -4.82 -14.32 -0.61
CA TYR A 275 -4.99 -14.21 0.81
C TYR A 275 -6.16 -13.31 1.16
N LYS A 276 -7.19 -13.89 1.76
CA LYS A 276 -8.21 -13.12 2.48
C LYS A 276 -7.78 -12.95 3.93
N MET A 277 -7.77 -11.71 4.40
CA MET A 277 -7.49 -11.34 5.78
C MET A 277 -8.47 -12.00 6.73
N ARG A 278 -7.97 -12.45 7.88
CA ARG A 278 -8.77 -13.13 8.90
C ARG A 278 -8.87 -12.33 10.18
N ARG A 279 -8.18 -11.20 10.29
CA ARG A 279 -8.21 -10.35 11.47
C ARG A 279 -8.29 -8.90 11.05
N ILE A 280 -9.50 -8.47 10.70
CA ILE A 280 -9.86 -7.07 10.51
C ILE A 280 -11.01 -6.77 11.48
N ASP A 281 -10.83 -5.82 12.37
CA ASP A 281 -11.86 -5.43 13.34
C ASP A 281 -12.70 -4.27 12.80
N SER A 282 -12.07 -3.34 12.08
CA SER A 282 -12.78 -2.21 11.47
C SER A 282 -12.14 -1.69 10.18
N ILE A 283 -12.98 -1.14 9.31
CA ILE A 283 -12.58 -0.45 8.08
C ILE A 283 -13.09 0.99 8.16
N TRP A 284 -12.18 1.94 8.01
CA TRP A 284 -12.48 3.36 7.87
C TRP A 284 -12.44 3.69 6.39
N SER A 285 -13.57 4.13 5.86
CA SER A 285 -13.73 4.41 4.43
C SER A 285 -14.39 5.76 4.19
N PHE A 286 -13.97 6.41 3.10
CA PHE A 286 -14.64 7.61 2.58
C PHE A 286 -15.76 7.26 1.58
N HIS A 287 -15.87 5.97 1.18
CA HIS A 287 -16.85 5.49 0.22
C HIS A 287 -17.36 4.10 0.60
N LYS A 288 -18.51 4.07 1.29
CA LYS A 288 -19.12 2.85 1.84
C LYS A 288 -19.32 1.72 0.80
N PRO A 289 -19.79 1.95 -0.44
CA PRO A 289 -19.90 0.88 -1.43
C PRO A 289 -18.55 0.21 -1.74
N SER A 290 -17.46 0.99 -1.86
CA SER A 290 -16.13 0.40 -2.05
C SER A 290 -15.66 -0.37 -0.82
N ALA A 291 -16.01 0.05 0.41
CA ALA A 291 -15.70 -0.72 1.61
C ALA A 291 -16.39 -2.09 1.66
N LEU A 292 -17.61 -2.19 1.12
CA LEU A 292 -18.33 -3.47 1.01
C LEU A 292 -17.69 -4.40 -0.01
N ILE A 293 -17.29 -3.87 -1.18
CA ILE A 293 -16.49 -4.61 -2.16
C ILE A 293 -15.18 -5.09 -1.51
N TYR A 294 -14.54 -4.22 -0.73
CA TYR A 294 -13.29 -4.52 -0.02
C TYR A 294 -13.44 -5.66 0.98
N LEU A 295 -14.54 -5.66 1.73
CA LEU A 295 -14.87 -6.71 2.67
C LEU A 295 -15.06 -8.05 1.96
N ASP A 296 -15.85 -8.08 0.88
CA ASP A 296 -16.17 -9.30 0.15
C ASP A 296 -14.92 -9.93 -0.52
N LEU A 297 -14.09 -9.10 -1.15
CA LEU A 297 -12.91 -9.58 -1.86
C LEU A 297 -11.76 -9.96 -0.94
N SER A 298 -11.47 -9.12 0.06
CA SER A 298 -10.18 -9.17 0.78
C SER A 298 -10.28 -9.69 2.20
N VAL A 299 -11.49 -9.88 2.76
CA VAL A 299 -11.68 -10.34 4.14
C VAL A 299 -12.42 -11.68 4.15
N HIS A 300 -12.04 -12.54 5.08
CA HIS A 300 -12.69 -13.83 5.29
C HIS A 300 -14.11 -13.62 5.83
N SER A 301 -15.11 -14.27 5.22
CA SER A 301 -16.54 -14.04 5.46
C SER A 301 -17.02 -14.32 6.90
N SER A 302 -16.22 -14.99 7.70
CA SER A 302 -16.51 -15.30 9.11
C SER A 302 -16.31 -14.11 10.06
N GLU A 303 -15.63 -13.04 9.62
CA GLU A 303 -15.27 -11.92 10.49
C GLU A 303 -16.39 -10.87 10.57
N LYS A 304 -16.74 -10.46 11.80
CA LYS A 304 -17.60 -9.30 12.02
C LYS A 304 -16.76 -8.03 11.94
N VAL A 305 -16.86 -7.33 10.81
CA VAL A 305 -16.11 -6.08 10.57
C VAL A 305 -17.00 -4.87 10.75
N THR A 306 -16.54 -3.89 11.54
CA THR A 306 -17.24 -2.59 11.67
C THR A 306 -16.79 -1.64 10.58
N ILE A 307 -17.72 -1.07 9.81
CA ILE A 307 -17.41 -0.06 8.78
C ILE A 307 -17.70 1.33 9.35
N HIS A 308 -16.67 2.17 9.41
CA HIS A 308 -16.76 3.58 9.76
C HIS A 308 -16.69 4.42 8.49
N ASP A 309 -17.80 5.07 8.17
CA ASP A 309 -17.84 6.06 7.09
C ASP A 309 -17.43 7.42 7.64
N PHE A 310 -16.40 8.02 7.03
CA PHE A 310 -16.00 9.39 7.34
C PHE A 310 -16.33 10.39 6.24
N GLY A 311 -16.90 9.91 5.14
CA GLY A 311 -17.35 10.69 3.98
C GLY A 311 -16.21 11.22 3.11
N SER A 312 -16.54 11.51 1.85
CA SER A 312 -15.74 12.39 1.00
C SER A 312 -15.88 13.83 1.50
N LYS A 313 -14.76 14.53 1.66
CA LYS A 313 -14.75 15.98 1.86
C LYS A 313 -13.77 16.61 0.88
N ILE A 314 -14.22 16.86 -0.33
CA ILE A 314 -13.52 17.76 -1.24
C ILE A 314 -13.93 19.20 -0.93
N CYS A 315 -12.94 20.07 -0.81
CA CYS A 315 -13.18 21.51 -0.71
C CYS A 315 -13.05 22.10 -2.12
N LEU A 316 -14.20 22.37 -2.73
CA LEU A 316 -14.25 22.99 -4.05
C LEU A 316 -13.88 24.47 -3.95
N GLN A 317 -13.12 24.94 -4.92
CA GLN A 317 -12.69 26.31 -5.06
C GLN A 317 -13.53 26.95 -6.16
N LYS A 318 -14.21 28.04 -5.81
CA LYS A 318 -14.92 28.86 -6.78
C LYS A 318 -13.89 29.44 -7.76
N GLY A 319 -14.03 29.06 -9.03
CA GLY A 319 -13.29 29.71 -10.12
C GLY A 319 -13.81 31.12 -10.37
N GLU A 320 -13.21 31.80 -11.34
CA GLU A 320 -13.77 33.04 -11.88
C GLU A 320 -15.19 32.78 -12.39
N GLU A 321 -16.08 33.76 -12.22
CA GLU A 321 -17.41 33.69 -12.83
C GLU A 321 -17.24 33.72 -14.35
N LEU A 322 -17.74 32.67 -15.01
CA LEU A 322 -17.74 32.53 -16.46
C LEU A 322 -19.20 32.48 -16.95
N PRO A 323 -19.88 33.63 -17.07
CA PRO A 323 -21.29 33.68 -17.39
C PRO A 323 -21.59 32.93 -18.69
N GLY A 324 -22.58 32.05 -18.65
CA GLY A 324 -23.01 31.28 -19.83
C GLY A 324 -22.07 30.15 -20.25
N ARG A 325 -21.08 29.77 -19.44
CA ARG A 325 -20.21 28.60 -19.70
C ARG A 325 -20.41 27.50 -18.69
N TYR A 326 -20.63 26.29 -19.21
CA TYR A 326 -20.73 25.06 -18.45
C TYR A 326 -19.33 24.52 -18.13
N ARG A 327 -18.98 24.39 -16.85
CA ARG A 327 -17.64 24.01 -16.40
C ARG A 327 -17.54 22.50 -16.31
N VAL A 328 -16.51 21.96 -16.95
CA VAL A 328 -16.27 20.52 -17.05
C VAL A 328 -14.86 20.22 -16.54
N LEU A 329 -14.73 19.31 -15.58
CA LEU A 329 -13.43 18.80 -15.15
C LEU A 329 -13.10 17.49 -15.85
N LEU A 330 -11.92 17.41 -16.43
CA LEU A 330 -11.32 16.18 -16.94
C LEU A 330 -10.25 15.72 -15.96
N ILE A 331 -10.47 14.54 -15.37
CA ILE A 331 -9.47 13.92 -14.49
C ILE A 331 -8.60 13.01 -15.36
N LEU A 332 -7.36 13.44 -15.57
CA LEU A 332 -6.44 12.78 -16.48
C LEU A 332 -5.73 11.61 -15.80
N HIS A 333 -5.47 10.54 -16.55
CA HIS A 333 -4.66 9.41 -16.11
C HIS A 333 -4.00 8.73 -17.31
N PRO A 334 -2.77 8.19 -17.17
CA PRO A 334 -2.05 7.59 -18.31
C PRO A 334 -2.84 6.51 -19.05
N MET A 335 -3.57 5.65 -18.32
CA MET A 335 -4.39 4.56 -18.89
C MET A 335 -5.41 5.02 -19.94
N ILE A 336 -5.83 6.27 -19.89
CA ILE A 336 -6.90 6.82 -20.73
C ILE A 336 -6.42 8.06 -21.47
N SER A 337 -5.11 8.29 -21.55
CA SER A 337 -4.55 9.56 -22.04
C SER A 337 -4.96 9.85 -23.48
N GLU A 338 -4.85 8.86 -24.37
CA GLU A 338 -5.25 8.99 -25.77
C GLU A 338 -6.74 9.32 -25.92
N ARG A 339 -7.57 8.63 -25.14
CA ARG A 339 -9.00 8.84 -25.16
C ARG A 339 -9.39 10.20 -24.60
N MET A 340 -8.76 10.63 -23.51
CA MET A 340 -8.93 11.97 -22.95
C MET A 340 -8.47 13.04 -23.94
N HIS A 341 -7.40 12.81 -24.70
CA HIS A 341 -7.00 13.70 -25.79
C HIS A 341 -8.06 13.81 -26.88
N SER A 342 -8.65 12.68 -27.31
CA SER A 342 -9.70 12.68 -28.32
C SER A 342 -10.93 13.45 -27.84
N LEU A 343 -11.36 13.21 -26.60
CA LEU A 343 -12.44 13.95 -25.97
C LEU A 343 -12.14 15.45 -25.94
N VAL A 344 -11.00 15.86 -25.37
CA VAL A 344 -10.60 17.28 -25.33
C VAL A 344 -10.65 17.89 -26.72
N GLN A 345 -10.05 17.26 -27.73
CA GLN A 345 -10.04 17.75 -29.11
C GLN A 345 -11.44 18.04 -29.68
N LYS A 346 -12.44 17.25 -29.29
CA LYS A 346 -13.83 17.41 -29.76
C LYS A 346 -14.59 18.55 -29.06
N ILE A 347 -14.24 18.93 -27.82
CA ILE A 347 -15.03 19.87 -27.02
C ILE A 347 -14.32 21.17 -26.62
N TRP A 348 -12.99 21.27 -26.69
CA TRP A 348 -12.25 22.41 -26.15
C TRP A 348 -12.43 23.74 -26.88
N GLN A 349 -12.86 23.71 -28.14
CA GLN A 349 -13.13 24.92 -28.93
C GLN A 349 -14.59 25.39 -28.82
N ASP A 350 -15.45 24.59 -28.20
CA ASP A 350 -16.85 24.94 -28.05
C ASP A 350 -17.02 25.96 -26.91
N SER A 351 -17.49 27.15 -27.25
CA SER A 351 -17.61 28.30 -26.34
C SER A 351 -18.61 28.09 -25.22
N ARG A 352 -19.49 27.08 -25.31
CA ARG A 352 -20.42 26.69 -24.25
C ARG A 352 -19.71 26.08 -23.05
N PHE A 353 -18.50 25.55 -23.23
CA PHE A 353 -17.78 24.87 -22.17
C PHE A 353 -16.58 25.68 -21.66
N HIS A 354 -16.27 25.50 -20.39
CA HIS A 354 -14.96 25.80 -19.85
C HIS A 354 -14.37 24.53 -19.24
N ILE A 355 -13.25 24.07 -19.79
CA ILE A 355 -12.66 22.77 -19.47
C ILE A 355 -11.50 22.95 -18.51
N PHE A 356 -11.61 22.38 -17.32
CA PHE A 356 -10.49 22.15 -16.43
C PHE A 356 -9.89 20.78 -16.71
N ALA A 357 -8.58 20.68 -16.86
CA ALA A 357 -7.89 19.40 -16.97
C ALA A 357 -6.96 19.23 -15.77
N LYS A 358 -7.14 18.16 -14.98
CA LYS A 358 -6.33 17.89 -13.78
C LYS A 358 -5.45 16.65 -13.98
N PRO A 359 -4.12 16.81 -14.07
CA PRO A 359 -3.18 15.71 -14.19
C PRO A 359 -3.20 14.75 -13.00
N HIS A 360 -2.87 13.48 -13.24
CA HIS A 360 -2.60 12.55 -12.14
C HIS A 360 -1.29 12.92 -11.43
N PRO A 361 -1.22 12.97 -10.08
CA PRO A 361 -0.05 13.48 -9.35
C PRO A 361 1.28 12.76 -9.55
N LEU A 362 1.27 11.57 -10.14
CA LEU A 362 2.47 10.73 -10.34
C LEU A 362 2.96 10.73 -11.79
N TYR A 363 2.27 11.42 -12.69
CA TYR A 363 2.54 11.34 -14.12
C TYR A 363 2.58 12.74 -14.72
N ASP A 364 3.57 12.94 -15.58
CA ASP A 364 3.62 14.12 -16.44
C ASP A 364 2.57 13.96 -17.54
N GLN A 365 1.70 14.96 -17.64
CA GLN A 365 0.67 15.09 -18.68
C GLN A 365 0.72 16.52 -19.24
N SER A 366 1.94 17.07 -19.36
CA SER A 366 2.22 18.38 -19.95
C SER A 366 1.86 18.45 -21.43
N ASP A 367 1.68 17.32 -22.12
CA ASP A 367 1.14 17.23 -23.47
C ASP A 367 -0.29 17.81 -23.58
N PHE A 368 -1.06 17.80 -22.49
CA PHE A 368 -2.34 18.50 -22.40
C PHE A 368 -2.23 20.03 -22.35
N ALA A 369 -1.02 20.60 -22.19
CA ALA A 369 -0.82 22.05 -22.26
C ALA A 369 -0.96 22.61 -23.69
N ARG A 370 -0.93 21.74 -24.71
CA ARG A 370 -1.07 22.14 -26.13
C ARG A 370 -2.45 22.73 -26.45
N TYR A 371 -3.47 22.35 -25.67
CA TYR A 371 -4.80 22.94 -25.77
C TYR A 371 -4.75 24.27 -25.02
N SER A 372 -4.42 25.36 -25.72
CA SER A 372 -4.40 26.70 -25.13
C SER A 372 -5.55 27.52 -25.71
N SER A 373 -6.54 27.85 -24.88
CA SER A 373 -7.66 28.73 -25.24
C SER A 373 -8.25 29.38 -24.00
N GLN A 374 -9.13 30.36 -24.20
CA GLN A 374 -9.94 30.94 -23.12
C GLN A 374 -10.96 29.94 -22.51
N SER A 375 -11.18 28.80 -23.16
CA SER A 375 -12.15 27.78 -22.75
C SER A 375 -11.47 26.54 -22.14
N TYR A 376 -10.17 26.61 -21.84
CA TYR A 376 -9.42 25.47 -21.32
C TYR A 376 -8.36 25.91 -20.30
N ALA A 377 -8.25 25.19 -19.18
CA ALA A 377 -7.25 25.39 -18.15
C ALA A 377 -6.64 24.06 -17.70
N LEU A 378 -5.33 23.91 -17.87
CA LEU A 378 -4.56 22.82 -17.26
C LEU A 378 -4.20 23.18 -15.82
N ILE A 379 -4.67 22.39 -14.86
CA ILE A 379 -4.44 22.63 -13.43
C ILE A 379 -3.02 22.19 -13.06
N GLY A 380 -2.14 23.16 -12.81
CA GLY A 380 -0.78 22.92 -12.32
C GLY A 380 -0.68 22.75 -10.80
N CYS A 381 -1.66 23.24 -10.03
CA CYS A 381 -1.66 23.14 -8.57
C CYS A 381 -2.32 21.82 -8.10
N PRO A 382 -1.60 20.92 -7.41
CA PRO A 382 -2.15 19.64 -6.95
C PRO A 382 -3.38 19.78 -6.04
N ASP A 383 -3.42 20.83 -5.21
CA ASP A 383 -4.48 21.06 -4.22
C ASP A 383 -5.60 21.98 -4.72
N PHE A 384 -5.57 22.37 -6.00
CA PHE A 384 -6.65 23.14 -6.63
C PHE A 384 -7.74 22.19 -7.15
N PHE A 385 -8.98 22.38 -6.66
CA PHE A 385 -10.15 21.58 -7.05
C PHE A 385 -11.28 22.53 -7.48
N PRO A 386 -11.50 22.75 -8.78
CA PRO A 386 -12.50 23.73 -9.23
C PRO A 386 -13.92 23.24 -8.94
N GLU A 387 -14.80 24.16 -8.56
CA GLU A 387 -16.24 23.92 -8.62
C GLU A 387 -16.69 23.81 -10.08
N VAL A 388 -17.30 22.67 -10.44
CA VAL A 388 -17.72 22.34 -11.81
C VAL A 388 -19.08 21.65 -11.82
N GLU A 389 -19.81 21.76 -12.92
CA GLU A 389 -21.11 21.11 -13.09
C GLU A 389 -20.97 19.64 -13.54
N ALA A 390 -19.93 19.31 -14.30
CA ALA A 390 -19.66 17.94 -14.73
C ALA A 390 -18.19 17.53 -14.61
N VAL A 391 -17.96 16.23 -14.45
CA VAL A 391 -16.64 15.60 -14.39
C VAL A 391 -16.60 14.42 -15.35
N VAL A 392 -15.63 14.41 -16.26
CA VAL A 392 -15.30 13.24 -17.08
C VAL A 392 -14.05 12.59 -16.50
N SER A 393 -14.15 11.31 -16.14
CA SER A 393 -13.09 10.60 -15.44
C SER A 393 -13.09 9.12 -15.78
N TYR A 394 -11.99 8.46 -15.47
CA TYR A 394 -12.04 7.03 -15.13
C TYR A 394 -12.67 6.85 -13.75
N ARG A 395 -12.87 5.62 -13.30
CA ARG A 395 -13.30 5.34 -11.92
C ARG A 395 -12.20 5.72 -10.92
N SER A 396 -12.16 7.00 -10.54
CA SER A 396 -11.16 7.57 -9.64
C SER A 396 -11.77 7.98 -8.31
N ALA A 397 -10.97 7.94 -7.24
CA ALA A 397 -11.40 8.46 -5.93
C ALA A 397 -11.92 9.89 -6.03
N LEU A 398 -11.22 10.73 -6.81
CA LEU A 398 -11.58 12.11 -7.02
C LEU A 398 -12.96 12.25 -7.71
N ALA A 399 -13.30 11.40 -8.69
CA ALA A 399 -14.61 11.44 -9.32
C ALA A 399 -15.75 11.20 -8.32
N THR A 400 -15.62 10.21 -7.42
CA THR A 400 -16.59 9.99 -6.34
C THR A 400 -16.59 11.14 -5.33
N GLU A 401 -15.45 11.81 -5.11
CA GLU A 401 -15.42 13.00 -4.26
C GLU A 401 -16.25 14.15 -4.86
N TYR A 402 -16.24 14.32 -6.18
CA TYR A 402 -17.10 15.27 -6.92
C TYR A 402 -18.57 14.85 -6.98
N GLU A 403 -18.85 13.55 -7.12
CA GLU A 403 -20.20 13.00 -7.09
C GLU A 403 -20.89 13.34 -5.76
N ALA A 404 -20.16 13.18 -4.65
CA ALA A 404 -20.66 13.45 -3.31
C ALA A 404 -21.04 14.92 -3.06
N VAL A 405 -20.52 15.85 -3.87
CA VAL A 405 -20.85 17.29 -3.82
C VAL A 405 -21.79 17.71 -4.95
N GLY A 406 -22.37 16.75 -5.67
CA GLY A 406 -23.47 16.96 -6.62
C GLY A 406 -23.07 17.18 -8.08
N ALA A 407 -21.80 17.03 -8.44
CA ALA A 407 -21.38 17.14 -9.84
C ALA A 407 -21.84 15.93 -10.66
N LEU A 408 -22.20 16.14 -11.94
CA LEU A 408 -22.49 15.07 -12.88
C LEU A 408 -21.21 14.29 -13.22
N ILE A 409 -21.18 12.99 -12.95
CA ILE A 409 -20.01 12.16 -13.30
C ILE A 409 -20.27 11.36 -14.57
N LEU A 410 -19.34 11.46 -15.53
CA LEU A 410 -19.33 10.72 -16.79
C LEU A 410 -18.09 9.83 -16.82
N TYR A 411 -18.28 8.53 -16.57
CA TYR A 411 -17.20 7.56 -16.62
C TYR A 411 -16.90 7.16 -18.06
N VAL A 412 -15.63 7.28 -18.46
CA VAL A 412 -15.21 6.87 -19.81
C VAL A 412 -15.38 5.36 -20.01
N GLU A 413 -15.24 4.53 -18.97
CA GLU A 413 -15.41 3.08 -19.05
C GLU A 413 -16.84 2.65 -19.41
N ASP A 414 -17.84 3.49 -19.12
CA ASP A 414 -19.26 3.11 -19.23
C ASP A 414 -19.91 3.57 -20.55
N GLU A 415 -19.31 4.53 -21.27
CA GLU A 415 -19.96 5.24 -22.38
C GLU A 415 -18.99 5.52 -23.53
N SER A 416 -19.47 5.68 -24.77
CA SER A 416 -18.65 6.16 -25.88
C SER A 416 -18.43 7.66 -25.81
N ASP A 417 -17.41 8.16 -26.52
CA ASP A 417 -17.08 9.59 -26.51
C ASP A 417 -18.23 10.45 -27.06
N GLU A 418 -18.92 9.98 -28.11
CA GLU A 418 -20.07 10.67 -28.70
C GLU A 418 -21.20 10.82 -27.68
N LYS A 419 -21.43 9.80 -26.85
CA LYS A 419 -22.47 9.81 -25.82
C LYS A 419 -22.10 10.74 -24.67
N ILE A 420 -20.84 10.74 -24.25
CA ILE A 420 -20.31 11.68 -23.23
C ILE A 420 -20.51 13.11 -23.71
N ILE A 421 -20.12 13.43 -24.94
CA ILE A 421 -20.26 14.77 -25.52
C ILE A 421 -21.73 15.17 -25.62
N GLN A 422 -22.60 14.27 -26.09
CA GLN A 422 -24.03 14.55 -26.18
C GLN A 422 -24.63 14.87 -24.80
N LYS A 423 -24.23 14.15 -23.75
CA LYS A 423 -24.65 14.45 -22.38
C LYS A 423 -24.16 15.82 -21.94
N LEU A 424 -22.87 16.14 -22.13
CA LEU A 424 -22.34 17.47 -21.80
C LEU A 424 -23.13 18.59 -22.50
N ILE A 425 -23.45 18.42 -23.78
CA ILE A 425 -24.26 19.38 -24.54
C ILE A 425 -25.67 19.52 -23.96
N THR A 426 -26.31 18.40 -23.62
CA THR A 426 -27.69 18.39 -23.10
C THR A 426 -27.79 19.09 -21.74
N TYR A 427 -26.78 18.95 -20.88
CA TYR A 427 -26.74 19.59 -19.57
C TYR A 427 -26.28 21.06 -19.59
N ALA A 428 -25.66 21.50 -20.69
CA ALA A 428 -25.24 22.90 -20.88
C ALA A 428 -26.33 23.79 -21.49
N GLN A 429 -27.46 23.21 -21.92
CA GLN A 429 -28.68 23.89 -22.37
C GLN A 429 -29.60 24.14 -21.19
#